data_AF-A0A7K6J0S7-F1
#
_entry.id   AF-A0A7K6J0S7-F1
#
_cell.length_a   1.000
_cell.length_b   1.000
_cell.length_c   1.000
_cell.angle_alpha   90.00
_cell.angle_beta   90.00
_cell.angle_gamma   90.00
#
_symmetry.space_group_name_H-M   'P 1'
#
loop_
_entity.id
_entity.type
_entity.pdbx_description
1 polymer ?
#
loop_
_entity_poly.entity_id
_entity_poly.type
_entity_poly.pdbx_seq_one_letter_code
_entity_poly.pdbx_strand_id
1 'polypeptide(L)'
;KAGIPLGVMKVLDPRQLKPDNIETERILTVFDETIVKLEITRLILRIIGSLERFARMLGPEITSSLLEHQKLSMEIQELLASPGDEERRRAVEQRLKCSLRNTLRLFLANPLLYHGLKYEVWVRETPADVFIKAFKEFRDFTLERLLTSPDEEKEKIQFMKDISLQVEKNTETISALQAELEAAIQTRDEEVNSKDKKIEHLKTSMEKLAKDCKADIQQIIKEGEKQQKEDEEASQDRCARLEQDVLHLIAQFKALVLEHRVLELVLRKVKGR
;
A
#
# COMPACT_ATOMS: atom_id res chain seq x y z
N LYS A 1 -24.04 3.25 -4.47
CA LYS A 1 -23.46 4.52 -3.95
C LYS A 1 -24.41 5.02 -2.88
N ALA A 2 -24.07 4.84 -1.60
CA ALA A 2 -24.85 5.45 -0.52
C ALA A 2 -24.66 6.97 -0.61
N GLY A 3 -25.73 7.71 -0.88
CA GLY A 3 -25.70 9.17 -0.87
C GLY A 3 -25.39 9.64 0.54
N ILE A 4 -24.52 10.63 0.66
CA ILE A 4 -24.26 11.31 1.94
C ILE A 4 -25.61 11.89 2.41
N PRO A 5 -26.05 11.62 3.66
CA PRO A 5 -27.31 12.16 4.17
C PRO A 5 -27.35 13.68 4.01
N LEU A 6 -28.50 14.25 3.66
CA LEU A 6 -28.66 15.68 3.36
C LEU A 6 -28.12 16.59 4.49
N GLY A 7 -28.27 16.18 5.76
CA GLY A 7 -27.70 16.88 6.91
C GLY A 7 -26.17 16.86 6.95
N VAL A 8 -25.54 15.75 6.56
CA VAL A 8 -24.08 15.64 6.45
C VAL A 8 -23.57 16.43 5.23
N MET A 9 -24.35 16.49 4.15
CA MET A 9 -24.00 17.29 2.96
C MET A 9 -24.07 18.80 3.24
N LYS A 10 -25.08 19.24 4.02
CA LYS A 10 -25.17 20.59 4.59
C LYS A 10 -23.98 20.96 5.44
N VAL A 11 -23.48 20.02 6.24
CA VAL A 11 -22.33 20.25 7.12
C VAL A 11 -21.01 20.24 6.35
N LEU A 12 -20.82 19.33 5.37
CA LEU A 12 -19.53 19.14 4.71
C LEU A 12 -19.32 20.04 3.50
N ASP A 13 -20.31 20.18 2.63
CA ASP A 13 -20.20 20.96 1.38
C ASP A 13 -21.51 21.69 1.05
N PRO A 14 -21.77 22.84 1.71
CA PRO A 14 -22.99 23.62 1.52
C PRO A 14 -23.16 24.12 0.08
N ARG A 15 -22.07 24.25 -0.70
CA ARG A 15 -22.08 24.81 -2.07
C ARG A 15 -22.83 23.93 -3.07
N GLN A 16 -23.02 22.66 -2.75
CA GLN A 16 -23.81 21.73 -3.57
C GLN A 16 -25.32 21.90 -3.39
N LEU A 17 -25.75 22.67 -2.39
CA LEU A 17 -27.16 22.91 -2.12
C LEU A 17 -27.69 24.02 -3.03
N LYS A 18 -28.92 23.81 -3.49
CA LYS A 18 -29.63 24.86 -4.21
C LYS A 18 -30.03 25.94 -3.19
N PRO A 19 -29.92 27.23 -3.55
CA PRO A 19 -30.49 28.29 -2.72
C PRO A 19 -32.01 28.13 -2.59
N ASP A 20 -32.48 28.06 -1.34
CA ASP A 20 -33.90 27.96 -1.01
C ASP A 20 -34.57 29.34 -0.88
N ASN A 21 -33.79 30.43 -1.00
CA ASN A 21 -34.22 31.81 -0.79
C ASN A 21 -34.06 32.66 -2.07
N ILE A 22 -35.10 33.43 -2.40
CA ILE A 22 -35.18 34.30 -3.58
C ILE A 22 -34.11 35.41 -3.52
N GLU A 23 -33.84 35.96 -2.33
CA GLU A 23 -32.79 36.97 -2.13
C GLU A 23 -31.40 36.38 -2.41
N THR A 24 -31.15 35.14 -2.01
CA THR A 24 -29.90 34.43 -2.30
C THR A 24 -29.76 34.23 -3.82
N GLU A 25 -30.82 33.76 -4.50
CA GLU A 25 -30.81 33.62 -5.96
C GLU A 25 -30.53 34.94 -6.69
N ARG A 26 -31.11 36.05 -6.22
CA ARG A 26 -30.86 37.40 -6.78
C ARG A 26 -29.40 37.80 -6.61
N ILE A 27 -28.82 37.62 -5.43
CA ILE A 27 -27.41 37.93 -5.15
C ILE A 27 -26.50 37.12 -6.08
N LEU A 28 -26.75 35.82 -6.21
CA LEU A 28 -25.95 34.94 -7.09
C LEU A 28 -26.08 35.32 -8.56
N THR A 29 -27.29 35.69 -9.00
CA THR A 29 -27.52 36.15 -10.38
C THR A 29 -26.68 37.38 -10.69
N VAL A 30 -26.57 38.33 -9.75
CA VAL A 30 -25.70 39.51 -9.90
C VAL A 30 -24.23 39.10 -10.01
N PHE A 31 -23.77 38.13 -9.21
CA PHE A 31 -22.41 37.61 -9.33
C PHE A 31 -22.17 36.93 -10.67
N ASP A 32 -23.07 36.05 -11.10
CA ASP A 32 -22.95 35.30 -12.35
C ASP A 32 -22.95 36.25 -13.56
N GLU A 33 -23.84 37.24 -13.59
CA GLU A 33 -23.82 38.30 -14.60
C GLU A 33 -22.51 39.11 -14.57
N THR A 34 -22.00 39.41 -13.38
CA THR A 34 -20.75 40.19 -13.24
C THR A 34 -19.56 39.38 -13.74
N ILE A 35 -19.50 38.08 -13.45
CA ILE A 35 -18.49 37.16 -13.99
C ILE A 35 -18.52 37.19 -15.52
N VAL A 36 -19.71 37.07 -16.13
CA VAL A 36 -19.86 37.12 -17.59
C VAL A 36 -19.39 38.47 -18.14
N LYS A 37 -19.76 39.59 -17.51
CA LYS A 37 -19.30 40.94 -17.91
C LYS A 37 -17.78 41.08 -17.82
N LEU A 38 -17.14 40.53 -16.80
CA LEU A 38 -15.68 40.51 -16.66
C LEU A 38 -15.01 39.66 -17.74
N GLU A 39 -15.56 38.47 -18.01
CA GLU A 39 -15.07 37.58 -19.06
C GLU A 39 -15.19 38.24 -20.45
N ILE A 40 -16.30 38.91 -20.76
CA ILE A 40 -16.48 39.69 -21.99
C ILE A 40 -15.48 40.84 -22.06
N THR A 41 -15.32 41.62 -20.99
CA THR A 41 -14.40 42.77 -20.95
C THR A 41 -12.96 42.32 -21.24
N ARG A 42 -12.54 41.18 -20.69
CA ARG A 42 -11.25 40.56 -21.00
C ARG A 42 -11.12 40.18 -22.48
N LEU A 43 -12.17 39.63 -23.09
CA LEU A 43 -12.19 39.30 -24.52
C LEU A 43 -12.12 40.54 -25.41
N ILE A 44 -12.83 41.61 -25.04
CA ILE A 44 -12.85 42.89 -25.78
C ILE A 44 -11.43 43.42 -25.97
N LEU A 45 -10.60 43.40 -24.91
CA LEU A 45 -9.20 43.85 -24.97
C LEU A 45 -8.38 43.09 -26.02
N ARG A 46 -8.69 41.81 -26.27
CA ARG A 46 -8.00 40.99 -27.27
C ARG A 46 -8.57 41.17 -28.68
N ILE A 47 -9.89 41.27 -28.79
CA ILE A 47 -10.61 41.41 -30.05
C ILE A 47 -10.28 42.74 -30.72
N ILE A 48 -10.20 43.84 -29.95
CA ILE A 48 -9.94 45.18 -30.48
C ILE A 48 -8.63 45.23 -31.28
N GLY A 49 -7.57 44.53 -30.85
CA GLY A 49 -6.30 44.50 -31.57
C GLY A 49 -6.32 43.74 -32.90
N SER A 50 -7.40 43.01 -33.21
CA SER A 50 -7.57 42.22 -34.44
C SER A 50 -9.02 42.17 -34.90
N LEU A 51 -9.70 43.32 -34.81
CA LEU A 51 -11.15 43.41 -34.99
C LEU A 51 -11.62 42.92 -36.36
N GLU A 52 -10.83 43.15 -37.41
CA GLU A 52 -11.11 42.69 -38.78
C GLU A 52 -11.33 41.18 -38.87
N ARG A 53 -10.58 40.39 -38.08
CA ARG A 53 -10.69 38.93 -38.04
C ARG A 53 -12.03 38.48 -37.48
N PHE A 54 -12.58 39.23 -36.54
CA PHE A 54 -13.81 38.87 -35.81
C PHE A 54 -15.05 39.61 -36.34
N ALA A 55 -14.89 40.60 -37.22
CA ALA A 55 -15.97 41.47 -37.68
C ALA A 55 -17.16 40.70 -38.27
N ARG A 56 -16.90 39.63 -39.03
CA ARG A 56 -17.96 38.77 -39.59
C ARG A 56 -18.79 38.07 -38.50
N MET A 57 -18.13 37.61 -37.43
CA MET A 57 -18.79 36.91 -36.33
C MET A 57 -19.54 37.89 -35.41
N LEU A 58 -18.93 39.05 -35.14
CA LEU A 58 -19.48 40.08 -34.26
C LEU A 58 -20.69 40.79 -34.88
N GLY A 59 -20.74 40.90 -36.20
CA GLY A 59 -21.76 41.67 -36.89
C GLY A 59 -21.52 43.19 -36.82
N PRO A 60 -22.22 43.96 -37.66
CA PRO A 60 -21.93 45.38 -37.87
C PRO A 60 -22.16 46.23 -36.62
N GLU A 61 -23.18 45.95 -35.80
CA GLU A 61 -23.46 46.75 -34.61
C GLU A 61 -22.37 46.61 -33.55
N ILE A 62 -21.91 45.39 -33.27
CA ILE A 62 -20.88 45.13 -32.27
C ILE A 62 -19.52 45.59 -32.77
N THR A 63 -19.20 45.36 -34.06
CA THR A 63 -17.97 45.87 -34.66
C THR A 63 -17.90 47.39 -34.60
N SER A 64 -18.98 48.10 -34.93
CA SER A 64 -19.03 49.56 -34.82
C SER A 64 -18.87 50.04 -33.37
N SER A 65 -19.54 49.40 -32.41
CA SER A 65 -19.43 49.73 -30.98
C SER A 65 -18.00 49.53 -30.45
N LEU A 66 -17.29 48.49 -30.91
CA LEU A 66 -15.89 48.23 -30.54
C LEU A 66 -14.91 49.22 -31.19
N LEU A 67 -15.16 49.66 -32.42
CA LEU A 67 -14.34 50.70 -33.07
C LEU A 67 -14.44 52.04 -32.33
N GLU A 68 -15.66 52.45 -31.97
CA GLU A 68 -15.88 53.65 -31.14
C GLU A 68 -15.20 53.51 -29.77
N HIS A 69 -15.29 52.33 -29.14
CA HIS A 69 -14.60 52.05 -27.88
C HIS A 69 -13.08 52.19 -28.01
N GLN A 70 -12.48 51.63 -29.07
CA GLN A 70 -11.05 51.71 -29.34
C GLN A 70 -10.61 53.15 -29.55
N LYS A 71 -11.36 53.93 -30.32
CA LYS A 71 -11.08 55.36 -30.55
C LYS A 71 -11.08 56.15 -29.25
N LEU A 72 -12.10 55.96 -28.41
CA LEU A 72 -12.17 56.60 -27.09
C LEU A 72 -11.04 56.14 -26.15
N SER A 73 -10.63 54.88 -26.25
CA SER A 73 -9.51 54.33 -25.47
C SER A 73 -8.16 54.94 -25.88
N MET A 74 -7.96 55.25 -27.16
CA MET A 74 -6.77 55.97 -27.63
C MET A 74 -6.80 57.43 -27.19
N GLU A 75 -7.95 58.11 -27.34
CA GLU A 75 -8.11 59.51 -26.94
C GLU A 75 -7.83 59.71 -25.44
N ILE A 76 -8.32 58.82 -24.56
CA ILE A 76 -8.01 58.92 -23.13
C ILE A 76 -6.53 58.66 -22.84
N GLN A 77 -5.88 57.74 -23.56
CA GLN A 77 -4.47 57.42 -23.36
C GLN A 77 -3.57 58.61 -23.76
N GLU A 78 -3.92 59.31 -24.85
CA GLU A 78 -3.25 60.55 -25.26
C GLU A 78 -3.45 61.67 -24.22
N LEU A 79 -4.68 61.84 -23.74
CA LEU A 79 -4.99 62.85 -22.71
C LEU A 79 -4.28 62.56 -21.39
N LEU A 80 -4.08 61.29 -21.01
CA LEU A 80 -3.31 60.92 -19.81
C LEU A 80 -1.82 61.27 -19.94
N ALA A 81 -1.26 61.25 -21.15
CA ALA A 81 0.13 61.60 -21.42
C ALA A 81 0.39 63.12 -21.44
N SER A 82 -0.66 63.95 -21.63
CA SER A 82 -0.55 65.42 -21.70
C SER A 82 -1.16 66.09 -20.46
N PRO A 83 -0.38 66.80 -19.62
CA PRO A 83 -0.94 67.51 -18.46
C PRO A 83 -1.67 68.78 -18.92
N GLY A 84 -2.98 68.91 -18.65
CA GLY A 84 -3.64 70.21 -18.79
C GLY A 84 -5.15 70.26 -18.98
N ASP A 85 -5.83 69.15 -19.33
CA ASP A 85 -7.26 69.21 -19.69
C ASP A 85 -8.12 68.18 -18.92
N GLU A 86 -8.29 68.43 -17.62
CA GLU A 86 -9.07 67.59 -16.70
C GLU A 86 -10.57 67.50 -17.06
N GLU A 87 -11.15 68.57 -17.58
CA GLU A 87 -12.56 68.59 -17.97
C GLU A 87 -12.80 67.71 -19.19
N ARG A 88 -11.94 67.82 -20.22
CA ARG A 88 -12.00 66.96 -21.38
C ARG A 88 -11.67 65.51 -21.03
N ARG A 89 -10.69 65.26 -20.16
CA ARG A 89 -10.39 63.91 -19.64
C ARG A 89 -11.63 63.28 -19.03
N ARG A 90 -12.31 63.98 -18.11
CA ARG A 90 -13.56 63.47 -17.49
C ARG A 90 -14.66 63.22 -18.53
N ALA A 91 -14.83 64.10 -19.51
CA ALA A 91 -15.82 63.90 -20.56
C ALA A 91 -15.53 62.65 -21.40
N VAL A 92 -14.28 62.43 -21.79
CA VAL A 92 -13.85 61.24 -22.54
C VAL A 92 -13.97 59.97 -21.69
N GLU A 93 -13.61 60.00 -20.41
CA GLU A 93 -13.83 58.87 -19.49
C GLU A 93 -15.30 58.46 -19.39
N GLN A 94 -16.21 59.43 -19.30
CA GLN A 94 -17.64 59.13 -19.26
C GLN A 94 -18.13 58.52 -20.57
N ARG A 95 -17.69 59.05 -21.72
CA ARG A 95 -17.99 58.48 -23.03
C ARG A 95 -17.43 57.06 -23.17
N LEU A 96 -16.22 56.80 -22.67
CA LEU A 96 -15.61 55.48 -22.65
C LEU A 96 -16.42 54.49 -21.79
N LYS A 97 -16.85 54.91 -20.59
CA LYS A 97 -17.73 54.12 -19.71
C LYS A 97 -19.05 53.79 -20.40
N CYS A 98 -19.68 54.77 -21.04
CA CYS A 98 -20.93 54.58 -21.80
C CYS A 98 -20.75 53.63 -22.98
N SER A 99 -19.64 53.78 -23.73
CA SER A 99 -19.28 52.90 -24.84
C SER A 99 -19.09 51.46 -24.36
N LEU A 100 -18.36 51.24 -23.27
CA LEU A 100 -18.18 49.91 -22.69
C LEU A 100 -19.52 49.29 -22.25
N ARG A 101 -20.37 50.07 -21.58
CA ARG A 101 -21.72 49.61 -21.17
C ARG A 101 -22.57 49.22 -22.38
N ASN A 102 -22.53 50.01 -23.45
CA ASN A 102 -23.27 49.70 -24.68
C ASN A 102 -22.75 48.41 -25.32
N THR A 103 -21.42 48.26 -25.44
CA THR A 103 -20.80 47.04 -25.97
C THR A 103 -21.19 45.83 -25.12
N LEU A 104 -21.07 45.90 -23.79
CA LEU A 104 -21.49 44.81 -22.89
C LEU A 104 -22.97 44.45 -23.08
N ARG A 105 -23.85 45.45 -23.24
CA ARG A 105 -25.28 45.21 -23.51
C ARG A 105 -25.49 44.41 -24.80
N LEU A 106 -24.75 44.74 -25.86
CA LEU A 106 -24.85 44.02 -27.14
C LEU A 106 -24.35 42.58 -27.03
N PHE A 107 -23.26 42.35 -26.31
CA PHE A 107 -22.76 40.99 -26.04
C PHE A 107 -23.73 40.17 -25.18
N LEU A 108 -24.32 40.77 -24.15
CA LEU A 108 -25.28 40.08 -23.27
C LEU A 108 -26.61 39.79 -23.98
N ALA A 109 -27.01 40.61 -24.95
CA ALA A 109 -28.16 40.34 -25.79
C ALA A 109 -27.97 39.12 -26.72
N ASN A 110 -26.71 38.68 -26.94
CA ASN A 110 -26.38 37.51 -27.72
C ASN A 110 -25.41 36.57 -26.98
N PRO A 111 -25.90 35.74 -26.03
CA PRO A 111 -25.04 34.85 -25.25
C PRO A 111 -24.26 33.83 -26.09
N LEU A 112 -24.83 33.36 -27.20
CA LEU A 112 -24.19 32.39 -28.09
C LEU A 112 -22.92 32.97 -28.74
N LEU A 113 -22.95 34.25 -29.10
CA LEU A 113 -21.78 34.95 -29.63
C LEU A 113 -20.64 34.99 -28.63
N TYR A 114 -20.93 35.33 -27.36
CA TYR A 114 -19.94 35.32 -26.29
C TYR A 114 -19.32 33.92 -26.12
N HIS A 115 -20.15 32.88 -26.04
CA HIS A 115 -19.67 31.51 -25.89
C HIS A 115 -18.82 31.06 -27.08
N GLY A 116 -19.21 31.38 -28.32
CA GLY A 116 -18.41 31.08 -29.51
C GLY A 116 -17.05 31.79 -29.51
N LEU A 117 -17.04 33.09 -29.19
CA LEU A 117 -15.80 33.88 -29.11
C LEU A 117 -14.85 33.37 -28.04
N LYS A 118 -15.35 32.81 -26.93
CA LYS A 118 -14.51 32.24 -25.87
C LYS A 118 -13.59 31.12 -26.37
N TYR A 119 -14.03 30.35 -27.36
CA TYR A 119 -13.23 29.27 -27.97
C TYR A 119 -12.36 29.75 -29.12
N GLU A 120 -12.79 30.78 -29.85
CA GLU A 120 -12.06 31.27 -31.01
C GLU A 120 -10.93 32.26 -30.66
N VAL A 121 -11.12 33.03 -29.58
CA VAL A 121 -10.13 33.98 -29.09
C VAL A 121 -9.17 33.25 -28.14
N TRP A 122 -8.01 32.87 -28.66
CA TRP A 122 -6.90 32.39 -27.83
C TRP A 122 -6.34 33.54 -26.99
N VAL A 123 -6.60 33.47 -25.67
CA VAL A 123 -6.06 34.40 -24.68
C VAL A 123 -5.08 33.62 -23.79
N ARG A 124 -3.81 34.02 -23.79
CA ARG A 124 -2.86 33.58 -22.74
C ARG A 124 -3.34 34.12 -21.41
N GLU A 125 -3.06 33.41 -20.31
CA GLU A 125 -3.41 33.89 -18.98
C GLU A 125 -2.96 35.34 -18.78
N THR A 126 -3.94 36.18 -18.47
CA THR A 126 -3.79 37.61 -18.19
C THR A 126 -4.01 37.85 -16.70
N PRO A 127 -3.54 38.99 -16.14
CA PRO A 127 -3.90 39.39 -14.78
C PRO A 127 -5.43 39.42 -14.54
N ALA A 128 -6.22 39.68 -15.59
CA ALA A 128 -7.68 39.64 -15.51
C ALA A 128 -8.23 38.22 -15.28
N ASP A 129 -7.54 37.16 -15.73
CA ASP A 129 -7.95 35.78 -15.49
C ASP A 129 -7.82 35.40 -14.00
N VAL A 130 -6.76 35.87 -13.35
CA VAL A 130 -6.58 35.72 -11.89
C VAL A 130 -7.72 36.42 -11.15
N PHE A 131 -8.08 37.63 -11.57
CA PHE A 131 -9.20 38.37 -10.97
C PHE A 131 -10.54 37.67 -11.19
N ILE A 132 -10.83 37.20 -12.41
CA ILE A 132 -12.07 36.44 -12.71
C ILE A 132 -12.14 35.16 -11.89
N LYS A 133 -11.02 34.45 -11.74
CA LYS A 133 -10.94 33.25 -10.90
C LYS A 133 -11.23 33.57 -9.44
N ALA A 134 -10.55 34.58 -8.88
CA ALA A 134 -10.79 35.02 -7.51
C ALA A 134 -12.24 35.47 -7.29
N PHE A 135 -12.86 36.11 -8.30
CA PHE A 135 -14.26 36.53 -8.22
C PHE A 135 -15.24 35.35 -8.29
N LYS A 136 -14.92 34.29 -9.05
CA LYS A 136 -15.67 33.01 -9.02
C LYS A 136 -15.56 32.34 -7.65
N GLU A 137 -14.35 32.29 -7.08
CA GLU A 137 -14.11 31.78 -5.73
C GLU A 137 -14.88 32.61 -4.68
N PHE A 138 -14.94 33.93 -4.83
CA PHE A 138 -15.71 34.82 -3.97
C PHE A 138 -17.22 34.59 -4.10
N ARG A 139 -17.72 34.35 -5.31
CA ARG A 139 -19.12 33.97 -5.55
C ARG A 139 -19.45 32.66 -4.82
N ASP A 140 -18.58 31.65 -4.89
CA ASP A 140 -18.78 30.36 -4.24
C ASP A 140 -18.68 30.45 -2.72
N PHE A 141 -17.75 31.25 -2.21
CA PHE A 141 -17.66 31.58 -0.79
C PHE A 141 -18.93 32.29 -0.29
N THR A 142 -19.44 33.25 -1.06
CA THR A 142 -20.67 33.97 -0.71
C THR A 142 -21.88 33.03 -0.73
N LEU A 143 -21.96 32.12 -1.70
CA LEU A 143 -22.97 31.06 -1.72
C LEU A 143 -22.92 30.24 -0.44
N GLU A 144 -21.72 29.75 -0.07
CA GLU A 144 -21.54 28.98 1.17
C GLU A 144 -22.05 29.77 2.38
N ARG A 145 -21.67 31.04 2.52
CA ARG A 145 -22.12 31.91 3.61
C ARG A 145 -23.62 32.17 3.62
N LEU A 146 -24.26 32.30 2.47
CA LEU A 146 -25.71 32.50 2.37
C LEU A 146 -26.52 31.22 2.64
N LEU A 147 -25.89 30.06 2.50
CA LEU A 147 -26.50 28.75 2.75
C LEU A 147 -26.22 28.20 4.16
N THR A 148 -25.25 28.78 4.88
CA THR A 148 -24.91 28.36 6.25
C THR A 148 -25.35 29.39 7.27
N SER A 149 -26.15 28.97 8.24
CA SER A 149 -26.41 29.75 9.45
C SER A 149 -25.22 29.72 10.42
N PRO A 150 -25.11 30.71 11.34
CA PRO A 150 -24.04 30.71 12.34
C PRO A 150 -24.02 29.47 13.24
N ASP A 151 -25.18 28.87 13.49
CA ASP A 151 -25.28 27.67 14.33
C ASP A 151 -24.88 26.42 13.56
N GLU A 152 -25.28 26.28 12.29
CA GLU A 152 -24.79 25.20 11.40
C GLU A 152 -23.25 25.25 11.23
N GLU A 153 -22.66 26.44 11.21
CA GLU A 153 -21.19 26.59 11.18
C GLU A 153 -20.53 26.11 12.48
N LYS A 154 -21.11 26.42 13.65
CA LYS A 154 -20.62 25.88 14.93
C LYS A 154 -20.76 24.37 14.99
N GLU A 155 -21.88 23.84 14.52
CA GLU A 155 -22.13 22.39 14.43
C GLU A 155 -21.09 21.72 13.52
N LYS A 156 -20.77 22.32 12.36
CA LYS A 156 -19.69 21.84 11.47
C LYS A 156 -18.34 21.82 12.17
N ILE A 157 -17.99 22.90 12.88
CA ILE A 157 -16.73 22.98 13.63
C ILE A 157 -16.68 21.90 14.70
N GLN A 158 -17.76 21.70 15.45
CA GLN A 158 -17.81 20.69 16.50
C GLN A 158 -17.72 19.28 15.92
N PHE A 159 -18.48 18.99 14.87
CA PHE A 159 -18.44 17.71 14.15
C PHE A 159 -17.04 17.38 13.64
N MET A 160 -16.34 18.35 13.04
CA MET A 160 -14.97 18.18 12.57
C MET A 160 -13.97 17.94 13.71
N LYS A 161 -14.18 18.56 14.88
CA LYS A 161 -13.38 18.29 16.08
C LYS A 161 -13.62 16.88 16.62
N ASP A 162 -14.88 16.46 16.68
CA ASP A 162 -15.25 15.13 17.16
C ASP A 162 -14.69 14.03 16.26
N ILE A 163 -14.74 14.23 14.93
CA ILE A 163 -14.07 13.33 13.96
C ILE A 163 -12.57 13.31 14.20
N SER A 164 -11.92 14.47 14.33
CA SER A 164 -10.47 14.53 14.57
C SER A 164 -10.06 13.77 15.83
N LEU A 165 -10.82 13.96 16.92
CA LEU A 165 -10.60 13.26 18.18
C LEU A 165 -10.80 11.75 18.03
N GLN A 166 -11.81 11.33 17.28
CA GLN A 166 -12.05 9.91 17.02
C GLN A 166 -10.94 9.30 16.16
N VAL A 167 -10.44 10.04 15.17
CA VAL A 167 -9.31 9.61 14.33
C VAL A 167 -8.04 9.46 15.16
N GLU A 168 -7.76 10.39 16.06
CA GLU A 168 -6.61 10.32 16.97
C GLU A 168 -6.70 9.06 17.86
N LYS A 169 -7.82 8.87 18.56
CA LYS A 169 -8.05 7.67 19.38
C LYS A 169 -7.94 6.38 18.58
N ASN A 170 -8.55 6.33 17.39
CA ASN A 170 -8.46 5.16 16.53
C ASN A 170 -7.00 4.88 16.12
N THR A 171 -6.24 5.92 15.80
CA THR A 171 -4.81 5.80 15.44
C THR A 171 -4.00 5.24 16.60
N GLU A 172 -4.21 5.76 17.82
CA GLU A 172 -3.57 5.24 19.03
C GLU A 172 -3.90 3.77 19.27
N THR A 173 -5.18 3.39 19.16
CA THR A 173 -5.59 1.98 19.34
C THR A 173 -4.99 1.06 18.28
N ILE A 174 -4.92 1.50 17.02
CA ILE A 174 -4.29 0.74 15.94
C ILE A 174 -2.80 0.54 16.23
N SER A 175 -2.09 1.59 16.64
CA SER A 175 -0.66 1.48 16.97
C SER A 175 -0.41 0.57 18.18
N ALA A 176 -1.25 0.64 19.21
CA ALA A 176 -1.16 -0.26 20.36
C ALA A 176 -1.35 -1.73 19.96
N LEU A 177 -2.39 -2.03 19.17
CA LEU A 177 -2.67 -3.39 18.68
C LEU A 177 -1.57 -3.91 17.76
N GLN A 178 -0.97 -3.05 16.94
CA GLN A 178 0.18 -3.42 16.10
C GLN A 178 1.39 -3.80 16.95
N ALA A 179 1.70 -3.04 18.00
CA ALA A 179 2.81 -3.34 18.91
C ALA A 179 2.57 -4.66 19.68
N GLU A 180 1.33 -4.90 20.16
CA GLU A 180 0.97 -6.17 20.80
C GLU A 180 1.11 -7.37 19.84
N LEU A 181 0.70 -7.20 18.59
CA LEU A 181 0.83 -8.24 17.56
C LEU A 181 2.30 -8.56 17.27
N GLU A 182 3.15 -7.54 17.11
CA GLU A 182 4.59 -7.71 16.90
C GLU A 182 5.26 -8.45 18.07
N ALA A 183 4.93 -8.05 19.30
CA ALA A 183 5.44 -8.71 20.51
C ALA A 183 4.99 -10.18 20.61
N ALA A 184 3.74 -10.47 20.26
CA ALA A 184 3.21 -11.84 20.23
C ALA A 184 3.88 -12.70 19.14
N ILE A 185 4.15 -12.13 17.96
CA ILE A 185 4.88 -12.81 16.89
C ILE A 185 6.29 -13.14 17.36
N GLN A 186 7.02 -12.16 17.90
CA GLN A 186 8.38 -12.36 18.39
C GLN A 186 8.46 -13.44 19.47
N THR A 187 7.53 -13.42 20.44
CA THR A 187 7.49 -14.42 21.51
C THR A 187 7.30 -15.83 20.95
N ARG A 188 6.41 -16.00 19.96
CA ARG A 188 6.23 -17.31 19.30
C ARG A 188 7.47 -17.72 18.52
N ASP A 189 8.10 -16.81 17.79
CA ASP A 189 9.29 -17.13 17.01
C ASP A 189 10.46 -17.55 17.92
N GLU A 190 10.60 -16.92 19.08
CA GLU A 190 11.55 -17.33 20.12
C GLU A 190 11.25 -18.73 20.67
N GLU A 191 9.97 -19.05 20.91
CA GLU A 191 9.54 -20.37 21.36
C GLU A 191 9.80 -21.46 20.30
N VAL A 192 9.47 -21.18 19.03
CA VAL A 192 9.73 -22.08 17.90
C VAL A 192 11.22 -22.33 17.75
N ASN A 193 12.04 -21.28 17.74
CA ASN A 193 13.50 -21.40 17.66
C ASN A 193 14.08 -22.23 18.82
N SER A 194 13.53 -22.09 20.03
CA SER A 194 13.94 -22.89 21.19
C SER A 194 13.58 -24.37 21.01
N LYS A 195 12.38 -24.67 20.51
CA LYS A 195 11.94 -26.03 20.20
C LYS A 195 12.76 -26.65 19.08
N ASP A 196 13.05 -25.92 18.01
CA ASP A 196 13.87 -26.38 16.89
C ASP A 196 15.29 -26.75 17.34
N LYS A 197 15.92 -25.93 18.20
CA LYS A 197 17.21 -26.26 18.83
C LYS A 197 17.17 -27.56 19.62
N LYS A 198 16.09 -27.81 20.37
CA LYS A 198 15.91 -29.07 21.12
C LYS A 198 15.73 -30.26 20.18
N ILE A 199 14.97 -30.09 19.09
CA ILE A 199 14.78 -31.12 18.07
C ILE A 199 16.13 -31.49 17.43
N GLU A 200 16.92 -30.49 17.02
CA GLU A 200 18.24 -30.73 16.42
C GLU A 200 19.22 -31.42 17.39
N HIS A 201 19.23 -31.01 18.67
CA HIS A 201 20.04 -31.67 19.70
C HIS A 201 19.63 -33.14 19.89
N LEU A 202 18.32 -33.42 20.02
CA LEU A 202 17.81 -34.78 20.17
C LEU A 202 18.12 -35.64 18.96
N LYS A 203 17.93 -35.11 17.74
CA LYS A 203 18.27 -35.79 16.50
C LYS A 203 19.75 -36.17 16.45
N THR A 204 20.63 -35.23 16.74
CA THR A 204 22.09 -35.48 16.80
C THR A 204 22.45 -36.53 17.86
N SER A 205 21.81 -36.46 19.03
CA SER A 205 22.04 -37.41 20.13
C SER A 205 21.57 -38.82 19.76
N MET A 206 20.41 -38.95 19.13
CA MET A 206 19.87 -40.22 18.64
C MET A 206 20.76 -40.82 17.55
N GLU A 207 21.22 -40.02 16.60
CA GLU A 207 22.14 -40.47 15.55
C GLU A 207 23.47 -40.96 16.13
N LYS A 208 24.00 -40.26 17.14
CA LYS A 208 25.21 -40.70 17.86
C LYS A 208 24.97 -42.02 18.59
N LEU A 209 23.90 -42.11 19.39
CA LEU A 209 23.57 -43.33 20.12
C LEU A 209 23.38 -44.52 19.18
N ALA A 210 22.73 -44.33 18.02
CA ALA A 210 22.56 -45.37 17.02
C ALA A 210 23.90 -45.84 16.43
N LYS A 211 24.85 -44.92 16.20
CA LYS A 211 26.21 -45.27 15.75
C LYS A 211 26.98 -46.03 16.82
N ASP A 212 26.93 -45.57 18.06
CA ASP A 212 27.62 -46.17 19.20
C ASP A 212 27.06 -47.59 19.45
N CYS A 213 25.74 -47.75 19.55
CA CYS A 213 25.11 -49.08 19.69
C CYS A 213 25.46 -50.01 18.52
N LYS A 214 25.52 -49.51 17.29
CA LYS A 214 25.92 -50.33 16.14
C LYS A 214 27.38 -50.79 16.27
N ALA A 215 28.28 -49.94 16.74
CA ALA A 215 29.68 -50.30 16.98
C ALA A 215 29.80 -51.33 18.11
N ASP A 216 29.08 -51.15 19.22
CA ASP A 216 29.06 -52.07 20.35
C ASP A 216 28.55 -53.46 19.93
N ILE A 217 27.43 -53.52 19.20
CA ILE A 217 26.89 -54.78 18.67
C ILE A 217 27.93 -55.47 17.78
N GLN A 218 28.60 -54.73 16.88
CA GLN A 218 29.64 -55.30 16.03
C GLN A 218 30.86 -55.80 16.82
N GLN A 219 31.20 -55.15 17.92
CA GLN A 219 32.29 -55.58 18.80
C GLN A 219 31.90 -56.86 19.55
N ILE A 220 30.69 -56.92 20.14
CA ILE A 220 30.18 -58.10 20.85
C ILE A 220 30.14 -59.32 19.91
N ILE A 221 29.69 -59.15 18.67
CA ILE A 221 29.66 -60.24 17.69
C ILE A 221 31.08 -60.77 17.43
N LYS A 222 32.06 -59.88 17.18
CA LYS A 222 33.46 -60.28 16.92
C LYS A 222 34.10 -60.98 18.11
N GLU A 223 33.87 -60.48 19.32
CA GLU A 223 34.38 -61.09 20.55
C GLU A 223 33.74 -62.46 20.81
N GLY A 224 32.43 -62.58 20.58
CA GLY A 224 31.70 -63.85 20.64
C GLY A 224 32.21 -64.89 19.62
N GLU A 225 32.42 -64.50 18.36
CA GLU A 225 33.00 -65.36 17.33
C GLU A 225 34.42 -65.83 17.69
N LYS A 226 35.24 -64.93 18.25
CA LYS A 226 36.58 -65.27 18.71
C LYS A 226 36.54 -66.28 19.86
N GLN A 227 35.71 -66.03 20.88
CA GLN A 227 35.56 -66.92 22.03
C GLN A 227 35.04 -68.30 21.60
N GLN A 228 34.03 -68.34 20.72
CA GLN A 228 33.51 -69.60 20.19
C GLN A 228 34.60 -70.42 19.51
N LYS A 229 35.45 -69.79 18.69
CA LYS A 229 36.54 -70.47 18.01
C LYS A 229 37.57 -71.04 19.00
N GLU A 230 37.94 -70.26 20.02
CA GLU A 230 38.84 -70.71 21.09
C GLU A 230 38.25 -71.90 21.87
N ASP A 231 36.96 -71.86 22.18
CA ASP A 231 36.25 -72.94 22.86
C ASP A 231 36.13 -74.21 22.00
N GLU A 232 35.88 -74.07 20.69
CA GLU A 232 35.86 -75.17 19.72
C GLU A 232 37.24 -75.85 19.63
N GLU A 233 38.32 -75.08 19.48
CA GLU A 233 39.70 -75.60 19.48
C GLU A 233 40.02 -76.32 20.80
N ALA A 234 39.70 -75.70 21.95
CA ALA A 234 39.93 -76.30 23.26
C ALA A 234 39.09 -77.59 23.48
N SER A 235 37.88 -77.68 22.93
CA SER A 235 37.07 -78.91 22.99
C SER A 235 37.63 -79.99 22.08
N GLN A 236 38.05 -79.65 20.86
CA GLN A 236 38.66 -80.60 19.92
C GLN A 236 39.92 -81.22 20.52
N ASP A 237 40.77 -80.40 21.15
CA ASP A 237 41.97 -80.86 21.84
C ASP A 237 41.66 -81.85 22.98
N ARG A 238 40.60 -81.62 23.75
CA ARG A 238 40.17 -82.55 24.81
C ARG A 238 39.64 -83.86 24.23
N CYS A 239 38.82 -83.80 23.19
CA CYS A 239 38.34 -84.99 22.49
C CYS A 239 39.50 -85.83 21.96
N ALA A 240 40.47 -85.20 21.29
CA ALA A 240 41.66 -85.89 20.78
C ALA A 240 42.48 -86.58 21.88
N ARG A 241 42.64 -85.95 23.05
CA ARG A 241 43.30 -86.57 24.21
C ARG A 241 42.52 -87.77 24.75
N LEU A 242 41.21 -87.64 24.92
CA LEU A 242 40.37 -88.74 25.39
C LEU A 242 40.37 -89.91 24.40
N GLU A 243 40.35 -89.64 23.10
CA GLU A 243 40.48 -90.67 22.07
C GLU A 243 41.83 -91.40 22.16
N GLN A 244 42.94 -90.68 22.36
CA GLN A 244 44.25 -91.28 22.61
C GLN A 244 44.26 -92.16 23.86
N ASP A 245 43.67 -91.68 24.97
CA ASP A 245 43.57 -92.44 26.23
C ASP A 245 42.74 -93.72 26.05
N VAL A 246 41.61 -93.64 25.33
CA VAL A 246 40.77 -94.81 25.01
C VAL A 246 41.55 -95.82 24.17
N LEU A 247 42.27 -95.37 23.14
CA LEU A 247 43.11 -96.25 22.32
C LEU A 247 44.22 -96.91 23.15
N HIS A 248 44.83 -96.16 24.07
CA HIS A 248 45.84 -96.66 24.98
C HIS A 248 45.27 -97.73 25.93
N LEU A 249 44.12 -97.47 26.55
CA LEU A 249 43.42 -98.42 27.42
C LEU A 249 42.99 -99.68 26.66
N ILE A 250 42.51 -99.56 25.42
CA ILE A 250 42.19 -100.71 24.56
C ILE A 250 43.45 -101.56 24.31
N ALA A 251 44.59 -100.92 24.04
CA ALA A 251 45.86 -101.62 23.84
C ALA A 251 46.33 -102.32 25.13
N GLN A 252 46.27 -101.64 26.28
CA GLN A 252 46.58 -102.21 27.58
C GLN A 252 45.68 -103.40 27.92
N PHE A 253 44.36 -103.26 27.74
CA PHE A 253 43.41 -104.34 27.98
C PHE A 253 43.68 -105.54 27.09
N LYS A 254 43.95 -105.35 25.79
CA LYS A 254 44.33 -106.44 24.88
C LYS A 254 45.60 -107.15 25.35
N ALA A 255 46.61 -106.42 25.83
CA ALA A 255 47.83 -107.01 26.38
C ALA A 255 47.54 -107.86 27.62
N LEU A 256 46.75 -107.34 28.58
CA LEU A 256 46.29 -108.06 29.77
C LEU A 256 45.51 -109.33 29.41
N VAL A 257 44.59 -109.26 28.45
CA VAL A 257 43.84 -110.45 27.98
C VAL A 257 44.79 -111.50 27.41
N LEU A 258 45.82 -111.09 26.65
CA LEU A 258 46.83 -112.01 26.13
C LEU A 258 47.67 -112.64 27.26
N GLU A 259 48.14 -111.85 28.22
CA GLU A 259 48.88 -112.35 29.39
C GLU A 259 48.04 -113.33 30.21
N HIS A 260 46.79 -112.98 30.52
CA HIS A 260 45.87 -113.88 31.22
C HIS A 260 45.64 -115.17 30.45
N ARG A 261 45.52 -115.12 29.12
CA ARG A 261 45.36 -116.31 28.28
C ARG A 261 46.61 -117.19 28.30
N VAL A 262 47.81 -116.60 28.34
CA VAL A 262 49.07 -117.33 28.54
C VAL A 262 49.13 -117.97 29.93
N LEU A 263 48.80 -117.22 30.98
CA LEU A 263 48.76 -117.73 32.36
C LEU A 263 47.72 -118.84 32.54
N GLU A 264 46.55 -118.72 31.92
CA GLU A 264 45.52 -119.76 31.92
C GLU A 264 46.03 -121.03 31.22
N LEU A 265 46.70 -120.90 30.07
CA LEU A 265 47.33 -122.04 29.37
C LEU A 265 48.42 -122.70 30.23
N VAL A 266 49.18 -121.93 31.01
CA VAL A 266 50.17 -122.44 31.97
C VAL A 266 49.48 -123.19 33.12
N LEU A 267 48.42 -122.63 33.71
CA LEU A 267 47.65 -123.28 34.78
C LEU A 267 46.95 -124.56 34.33
N ARG A 268 46.43 -124.60 33.09
CA ARG A 268 45.87 -125.82 32.48
C ARG A 268 46.92 -126.92 32.30
N LYS A 269 48.21 -126.58 32.12
CA LYS A 269 49.32 -127.55 32.11
C LYS A 269 49.68 -128.06 33.52
N VAL A 270 49.46 -127.26 34.57
CA VAL A 270 49.77 -127.63 35.97
C VAL A 270 48.66 -128.48 36.62
N LYS A 271 47.39 -128.28 36.25
CA LYS A 271 46.27 -129.16 36.70
C LYS A 271 46.13 -130.47 35.92
N GLY A 272 47.03 -130.73 34.96
CA GLY A 272 47.00 -131.88 34.06
C GLY A 272 48.06 -132.95 34.34
N ARG A 273 48.61 -133.04 35.55
CA ARG A 273 49.35 -134.20 36.07
C ARG A 273 49.12 -134.37 37.56
#